data_AF-A0A7S0TR64-F1
#
_entry.id   AF-A0A7S0TR64-F1
#
_cell.length_a   1.000
_cell.length_b   1.000
_cell.length_c   1.000
_cell.angle_alpha   90.00
_cell.angle_beta   90.00
_cell.angle_gamma   90.00
#
_symmetry.space_group_name_H-M   'P 1'
#
loop_
_entity.id
_entity.type
_entity.pdbx_description
1 polymer ?
#
loop_
_entity_poly.entity_id
_entity_poly.type
_entity_poly.pdbx_seq_one_letter_code
_entity_poly.pdbx_strand_id
1 'polypeptide(L)'
;REEDKASLVRRVTKMAEDESWVLEAVMALLRSPEYTTPVMNFIDEKCTIFDEEGDESKLSFTEVHKEFVALVFGLLEKFLGEIGLTQEAFAEECDKAMKTGSEYAVVYQQIMTVEDFQSFKHMMVKRNMELNLELLRQMQEQQRQAGVDTGADTSIESGHGEEEDYEAQEQRELEEALRLSRMTFEGESLRSRAGPGDEEEDDEEAQLKEAIRLSTLAAQGGSDDLSSEAPADRESEEAMLAQAMAESLKSAPPPDPVSTEPP
;
A
#
# COMPACT_ATOMS: atom_id res chain seq x y z
N ARG A 1 -40.02 -45.66 -4.55
CA ARG A 1 -40.18 -45.47 -3.08
C ARG A 1 -38.83 -45.43 -2.34
N GLU A 2 -37.87 -46.31 -2.65
CA GLU A 2 -36.48 -46.14 -2.16
C GLU A 2 -35.72 -45.03 -2.89
N GLU A 3 -35.92 -44.86 -4.19
CA GLU A 3 -35.31 -43.77 -4.97
C GLU A 3 -35.74 -42.37 -4.49
N ASP A 4 -36.98 -42.21 -4.03
CA ASP A 4 -37.48 -40.95 -3.46
C ASP A 4 -36.82 -40.64 -2.11
N LYS A 5 -36.53 -41.67 -1.30
CA LYS A 5 -35.80 -41.51 -0.04
C LYS A 5 -34.34 -41.15 -0.30
N ALA A 6 -33.69 -41.77 -1.28
CA ALA A 6 -32.32 -41.42 -1.66
C ALA A 6 -32.22 -40.01 -2.28
N SER A 7 -33.23 -39.58 -3.04
CA SER A 7 -33.34 -38.20 -3.58
C SER A 7 -33.64 -37.17 -2.50
N LEU A 8 -34.47 -37.52 -1.52
CA LEU A 8 -34.76 -36.67 -0.37
C LEU A 8 -33.55 -36.58 0.55
N VAL A 9 -32.88 -37.70 0.83
CA VAL A 9 -31.62 -37.73 1.57
C VAL A 9 -30.56 -36.94 0.82
N ARG A 10 -30.41 -37.08 -0.51
CA ARG A 10 -29.50 -36.23 -1.30
C ARG A 10 -29.83 -34.75 -1.25
N ARG A 11 -31.11 -34.37 -1.25
CA ARG A 11 -31.52 -32.97 -1.09
C ARG A 11 -31.25 -32.46 0.31
N VAL A 12 -31.55 -33.24 1.33
CA VAL A 12 -31.30 -32.90 2.73
C VAL A 12 -29.79 -32.86 3.01
N THR A 13 -28.98 -33.72 2.39
CA THR A 13 -27.51 -33.68 2.49
C THR A 13 -26.93 -32.56 1.65
N LYS A 14 -27.53 -32.19 0.52
CA LYS A 14 -27.15 -31.01 -0.27
C LYS A 14 -27.52 -29.70 0.44
N MET A 15 -28.56 -29.71 1.27
CA MET A 15 -28.86 -28.63 2.20
C MET A 15 -27.98 -28.69 3.47
N ALA A 16 -27.33 -29.82 3.74
CA ALA A 16 -26.26 -29.89 4.74
C ALA A 16 -24.89 -29.49 4.15
N GLU A 17 -24.74 -29.50 2.82
CA GLU A 17 -23.68 -28.77 2.09
C GLU A 17 -23.96 -27.25 2.05
N ASP A 18 -25.10 -26.77 2.57
CA ASP A 18 -25.36 -25.33 2.79
C ASP A 18 -24.52 -24.77 3.95
N GLU A 19 -23.52 -25.48 4.50
CA GLU A 19 -22.59 -25.00 5.54
C GLU A 19 -21.96 -23.60 5.23
N SER A 20 -21.99 -23.18 3.96
CA SER A 20 -21.63 -21.83 3.49
C SER A 20 -22.63 -20.70 3.86
N TRP A 21 -23.88 -21.01 4.20
CA TRP A 21 -24.92 -19.99 4.44
C TRP A 21 -24.61 -19.13 5.66
N VAL A 22 -23.93 -19.70 6.65
CA VAL A 22 -23.50 -18.98 7.87
C VAL A 22 -22.49 -17.90 7.51
N LEU A 23 -21.47 -18.25 6.72
CA LEU A 23 -20.44 -17.30 6.32
C LEU A 23 -20.98 -16.23 5.37
N GLU A 24 -21.96 -16.59 4.52
CA GLU A 24 -22.70 -15.65 3.70
C GLU A 24 -23.52 -14.67 4.56
N ALA A 25 -24.20 -15.18 5.60
CA ALA A 25 -24.96 -14.36 6.55
C ALA A 25 -24.05 -13.39 7.32
N VAL A 26 -22.88 -13.86 7.79
CA VAL A 26 -21.91 -12.99 8.46
C VAL A 26 -21.30 -11.97 7.48
N MET A 27 -21.03 -12.35 6.23
CA MET A 27 -20.59 -11.40 5.21
C MET A 27 -21.65 -10.31 4.95
N ALA A 28 -22.93 -10.68 4.96
CA ALA A 28 -24.04 -9.73 4.85
C ALA A 28 -24.09 -8.81 6.08
N LEU A 29 -23.90 -9.34 7.30
CA LEU A 29 -23.79 -8.53 8.52
C LEU A 29 -22.67 -7.49 8.40
N LEU A 30 -21.46 -7.88 8.01
CA LEU A 30 -20.30 -6.96 7.92
C LEU A 30 -20.52 -5.81 6.92
N ARG A 31 -21.46 -5.95 5.98
CA ARG A 31 -21.87 -4.92 5.02
C ARG A 31 -23.12 -4.14 5.45
N SER A 32 -23.80 -4.61 6.49
CA SER A 32 -25.05 -4.01 6.95
C SER A 32 -24.80 -2.69 7.71
N PRO A 33 -25.78 -1.77 7.74
CA PRO A 33 -25.75 -0.62 8.63
C PRO A 33 -25.62 -0.98 10.11
N GLU A 34 -26.17 -2.14 10.50
CA GLU A 34 -26.16 -2.64 11.89
C GLU A 34 -24.74 -2.91 12.40
N TYR A 35 -23.82 -3.27 11.50
CA TYR A 35 -22.39 -3.36 11.77
C TYR A 35 -21.67 -2.05 11.47
N THR A 36 -21.84 -1.52 10.26
CA THR A 36 -21.00 -0.41 9.77
C THR A 36 -21.24 0.89 10.53
N THR A 37 -22.49 1.20 10.90
CA THR A 37 -22.81 2.45 11.62
C THR A 37 -22.14 2.52 12.99
N PRO A 38 -22.30 1.55 13.91
CA PRO A 38 -21.63 1.61 15.21
C PRO A 38 -20.10 1.57 15.09
N VAL A 39 -19.55 0.84 14.13
CA VAL A 39 -18.10 0.79 13.86
C VAL A 39 -17.58 2.16 13.40
N MET A 40 -18.22 2.78 12.42
CA MET A 40 -17.79 4.09 11.91
C MET A 40 -17.96 5.19 12.95
N ASN A 41 -19.05 5.18 13.72
CA ASN A 41 -19.23 6.12 14.83
C ASN A 41 -18.12 6.00 15.87
N PHE A 42 -17.73 4.77 16.24
CA PHE A 42 -16.64 4.55 17.17
C PHE A 42 -15.32 5.12 16.63
N ILE A 43 -15.02 4.86 15.35
CA ILE A 43 -13.80 5.37 14.70
C ILE A 43 -13.81 6.91 14.72
N ASP A 44 -14.90 7.55 14.28
CA ASP A 44 -15.02 9.00 14.22
C ASP A 44 -14.86 9.68 15.60
N GLU A 45 -15.41 9.06 16.65
CA GLU A 45 -15.30 9.59 18.02
C GLU A 45 -13.89 9.44 18.61
N LYS A 46 -13.18 8.36 18.26
CA LYS A 46 -11.94 7.96 18.92
C LYS A 46 -10.69 8.24 18.09
N CYS A 47 -10.79 8.58 16.81
CA CYS A 47 -9.62 8.76 15.93
C CYS A 47 -8.84 10.05 16.20
N THR A 48 -9.44 11.03 16.89
CA THR A 48 -8.83 12.35 17.16
C THR A 48 -7.52 12.30 17.95
N ILE A 49 -7.26 11.21 18.69
CA ILE A 49 -6.00 11.03 19.44
C ILE A 49 -4.89 10.41 18.59
N PHE A 50 -5.18 9.99 17.35
CA PHE A 50 -4.27 9.27 16.47
C PHE A 50 -3.66 10.19 15.43
N ASP A 51 -2.47 10.72 15.69
CA ASP A 51 -1.71 11.56 14.76
C ASP A 51 -0.49 10.84 14.18
N GLU A 52 -0.01 11.31 13.02
CA GLU A 52 1.14 10.73 12.30
C GLU A 52 2.49 11.03 13.00
N GLU A 53 2.60 12.17 13.68
CA GLU A 53 3.83 12.65 14.34
C GLU A 53 3.91 12.36 15.85
N GLY A 54 2.80 12.02 16.50
CA GLY A 54 2.70 11.92 17.96
C GLY A 54 2.67 10.48 18.49
N ASP A 55 3.76 10.04 19.13
CA ASP A 55 3.82 8.76 19.85
C ASP A 55 3.27 8.88 21.30
N GLU A 56 2.70 10.04 21.65
CA GLU A 56 2.52 10.53 23.03
C GLU A 56 1.50 9.76 23.88
N SER A 57 0.74 8.81 23.32
CA SER A 57 -0.21 8.02 24.12
C SER A 57 -0.38 6.55 23.67
N LYS A 58 0.73 5.83 23.50
CA LYS A 58 0.74 4.37 23.25
C LYS A 58 -0.18 3.55 24.17
N LEU A 59 -0.33 3.94 25.44
CA LEU A 59 -1.21 3.24 26.37
C LEU A 59 -2.69 3.45 26.04
N SER A 60 -3.13 4.67 25.72
CA SER A 60 -4.52 4.94 25.37
C SER A 60 -4.89 4.32 24.03
N PHE A 61 -3.97 4.24 23.06
CA PHE A 61 -4.23 3.54 21.79
C PHE A 61 -4.57 2.07 22.01
N THR A 62 -3.88 1.43 22.93
CA THR A 62 -4.12 0.03 23.29
C THR A 62 -5.48 -0.15 23.98
N GLU A 63 -5.88 0.80 24.83
CA GLU A 63 -7.20 0.79 25.49
C GLU A 63 -8.33 0.97 24.48
N VAL A 64 -8.20 1.94 23.57
CA VAL A 64 -9.17 2.17 22.49
C VAL A 64 -9.24 0.97 21.55
N HIS A 65 -8.11 0.32 21.23
CA HIS A 65 -8.13 -0.89 20.42
C HIS A 65 -8.88 -2.05 21.11
N LYS A 66 -8.72 -2.22 22.43
CA LYS A 66 -9.51 -3.21 23.18
C LYS A 66 -11.01 -2.90 23.15
N GLU A 67 -11.39 -1.63 23.27
CA GLU A 67 -12.78 -1.20 23.14
C GLU A 67 -13.32 -1.48 21.72
N PHE A 68 -12.52 -1.24 20.69
CA PHE A 68 -12.86 -1.52 19.29
C PHE A 68 -13.07 -3.02 19.05
N VAL A 69 -12.14 -3.85 19.52
CA VAL A 69 -12.24 -5.32 19.44
C VAL A 69 -13.52 -5.78 20.16
N ALA A 70 -13.77 -5.31 21.38
CA ALA A 70 -14.97 -5.66 22.13
C ALA A 70 -16.26 -5.23 21.41
N LEU A 71 -16.26 -4.07 20.74
CA LEU A 71 -17.39 -3.61 19.93
C LEU A 71 -17.66 -4.57 18.76
N VAL A 72 -16.64 -4.89 17.97
CA VAL A 72 -16.78 -5.75 16.78
C VAL A 72 -17.22 -7.16 17.17
N PHE A 73 -16.59 -7.76 18.18
CA PHE A 73 -16.96 -9.09 18.67
C PHE A 73 -18.35 -9.08 19.33
N GLY A 74 -18.73 -8.02 20.04
CA GLY A 74 -20.08 -7.89 20.61
C GLY A 74 -21.17 -7.79 19.55
N LEU A 75 -20.91 -7.10 18.43
CA LEU A 75 -21.82 -7.05 17.28
C LEU A 75 -21.97 -8.42 16.62
N LEU A 76 -20.85 -9.14 16.45
CA LEU A 76 -20.84 -10.48 15.89
C LEU A 76 -21.56 -11.48 16.82
N GLU A 77 -21.26 -11.47 18.12
CA GLU A 77 -21.90 -12.32 19.12
C GLU A 77 -23.41 -12.10 19.16
N LYS A 78 -23.85 -10.85 19.15
CA LYS A 78 -25.27 -10.50 19.10
C LYS A 78 -25.93 -11.10 17.85
N PHE A 79 -25.34 -10.89 16.67
CA PHE A 79 -25.89 -11.41 15.42
C PHE A 79 -25.94 -12.93 15.39
N LEU A 80 -24.86 -13.61 15.80
CA LEU A 80 -24.80 -15.07 15.88
C LEU A 80 -25.88 -15.60 16.83
N GLY A 81 -26.10 -14.94 17.98
CA GLY A 81 -27.17 -15.26 18.91
C GLY A 81 -28.57 -15.09 18.31
N GLU A 82 -28.79 -14.05 17.49
CA GLU A 82 -30.08 -13.79 16.82
C GLU A 82 -30.43 -14.87 15.79
N ILE A 83 -29.44 -15.38 15.05
CA ILE A 83 -29.64 -16.48 14.09
C ILE A 83 -29.59 -17.87 14.74
N GLY A 84 -29.38 -17.94 16.07
CA GLY A 84 -29.37 -19.18 16.83
C GLY A 84 -28.11 -20.03 16.65
N LEU A 85 -26.99 -19.40 16.30
CA LEU A 85 -25.69 -20.06 16.11
C LEU A 85 -24.77 -19.81 17.31
N THR A 86 -24.00 -20.82 17.70
CA THR A 86 -22.96 -20.66 18.74
C THR A 86 -21.64 -20.19 18.13
N GLN A 87 -20.79 -19.57 18.95
CA GLN A 87 -19.46 -19.12 18.52
C GLN A 87 -18.58 -20.29 18.08
N GLU A 88 -18.70 -21.44 18.74
CA GLU A 88 -17.95 -22.65 18.40
C GLU A 88 -18.36 -23.19 17.02
N ALA A 89 -19.66 -23.20 16.72
CA ALA A 89 -20.16 -23.63 15.42
C ALA A 89 -19.69 -22.69 14.30
N PHE A 90 -19.67 -21.38 14.54
CA PHE A 90 -19.09 -20.41 13.61
C PHE A 90 -17.59 -20.65 13.38
N ALA A 91 -16.82 -20.89 14.44
CA ALA A 91 -15.39 -21.15 14.35
C ALA A 91 -15.07 -22.44 13.58
N GLU A 92 -15.84 -23.51 13.80
CA GLU A 92 -15.73 -24.75 13.02
C GLU A 92 -15.97 -24.50 11.53
N GLU A 93 -16.95 -23.66 11.19
CA GLU A 93 -17.27 -23.35 9.80
C GLU A 93 -16.20 -22.49 9.13
N CYS A 94 -15.62 -21.54 9.86
CA CYS A 94 -14.45 -20.80 9.40
C CYS A 94 -13.23 -21.72 9.13
N ASP A 95 -12.97 -22.70 10.01
CA ASP A 95 -11.86 -23.64 9.85
C ASP A 95 -12.06 -24.55 8.63
N LYS A 96 -13.29 -25.02 8.37
CA LYS A 96 -13.64 -25.73 7.14
C LYS A 96 -13.44 -24.86 5.89
N ALA A 97 -13.89 -23.62 5.91
CA ALA A 97 -13.74 -22.70 4.79
C ALA A 97 -12.27 -22.40 4.46
N MET A 98 -11.41 -22.27 5.48
CA MET A 98 -9.97 -22.11 5.29
C MET A 98 -9.31 -23.35 4.68
N LYS A 99 -9.66 -24.55 5.14
CA LYS A 99 -9.10 -25.81 4.62
C LYS A 99 -9.53 -26.11 3.18
N THR A 100 -10.74 -25.71 2.81
CA THR A 100 -11.30 -25.95 1.48
C THR A 100 -10.92 -24.88 0.46
N GLY A 101 -10.27 -23.79 0.88
CA GLY A 101 -9.94 -22.66 0.01
C GLY A 101 -11.17 -21.91 -0.48
N SER A 102 -12.22 -21.90 0.34
CA SER A 102 -13.49 -21.25 0.04
C SER A 102 -13.35 -19.74 -0.10
N GLU A 103 -14.12 -19.11 -0.99
CA GLU A 103 -14.16 -17.64 -1.12
C GLU A 103 -14.56 -16.94 0.18
N TYR A 104 -15.31 -17.65 1.03
CA TYR A 104 -15.75 -17.18 2.34
C TYR A 104 -14.62 -17.16 3.39
N ALA A 105 -13.44 -17.71 3.11
CA ALA A 105 -12.28 -17.60 3.99
C ALA A 105 -11.87 -16.15 4.26
N VAL A 106 -12.20 -15.22 3.34
CA VAL A 106 -11.99 -13.79 3.52
C VAL A 106 -12.71 -13.22 4.74
N VAL A 107 -13.89 -13.77 5.09
CA VAL A 107 -14.68 -13.31 6.24
C VAL A 107 -13.92 -13.57 7.53
N TYR A 108 -13.36 -14.77 7.67
CA TYR A 108 -12.54 -15.12 8.83
C TYR A 108 -11.30 -14.23 8.92
N GLN A 109 -10.59 -14.04 7.80
CA GLN A 109 -9.42 -13.16 7.77
C GLN A 109 -9.78 -11.73 8.18
N GLN A 110 -10.90 -11.21 7.69
CA GLN A 110 -11.38 -9.88 8.07
C GLN A 110 -11.66 -9.78 9.58
N ILE A 111 -12.27 -10.80 10.18
CA ILE A 111 -12.49 -10.83 11.64
C ILE A 111 -11.16 -10.89 12.39
N MET A 112 -10.20 -11.70 11.94
CA MET A 112 -8.86 -11.78 12.56
C MET A 112 -8.09 -10.46 12.45
N THR A 113 -8.25 -9.71 11.34
CA THR A 113 -7.58 -8.41 11.17
C THR A 113 -8.04 -7.34 12.17
N VAL A 114 -9.19 -7.52 12.81
CA VAL A 114 -9.70 -6.61 13.86
C VAL A 114 -8.76 -6.57 15.07
N GLU A 115 -8.11 -7.69 15.36
CA GLU A 115 -7.13 -7.81 16.45
C GLU A 115 -5.74 -7.29 16.07
N ASP A 116 -5.48 -6.99 14.80
CA ASP A 116 -4.21 -6.40 14.39
C ASP A 116 -4.15 -4.91 14.75
N PHE A 117 -3.35 -4.61 15.76
CA PHE A 117 -3.16 -3.23 16.23
C PHE A 117 -2.59 -2.30 15.15
N GLN A 118 -1.74 -2.78 14.24
CA GLN A 118 -1.15 -1.92 13.22
C GLN A 118 -2.18 -1.51 12.17
N SER A 119 -2.96 -2.46 11.67
CA SER A 119 -4.10 -2.18 10.78
C SER A 119 -5.11 -1.24 11.43
N PHE A 120 -5.42 -1.47 12.72
CA PHE A 120 -6.28 -0.59 13.49
C PHE A 120 -5.70 0.83 13.60
N LYS A 121 -4.43 0.97 14.00
CA LYS A 121 -3.77 2.29 14.10
C LYS A 121 -3.80 3.02 12.77
N HIS A 122 -3.47 2.34 11.67
CA HIS A 122 -3.49 2.94 10.34
C HIS A 122 -4.90 3.43 9.95
N MET A 123 -5.93 2.63 10.25
CA MET A 123 -7.33 3.02 10.03
C MET A 123 -7.71 4.27 10.81
N MET A 124 -7.31 4.36 12.09
CA MET A 124 -7.61 5.51 12.95
C MET A 124 -6.89 6.78 12.47
N VAL A 125 -5.60 6.70 12.15
CA VAL A 125 -4.83 7.84 11.60
C VAL A 125 -5.43 8.32 10.29
N LYS A 126 -5.75 7.38 9.39
CA LYS A 126 -6.38 7.70 8.11
C LYS A 126 -7.71 8.44 8.31
N ARG A 127 -8.58 7.94 9.19
CA ARG A 127 -9.88 8.57 9.43
C ARG A 127 -9.75 9.94 10.10
N ASN A 128 -8.80 10.12 11.03
CA ASN A 128 -8.49 11.43 11.60
C ASN A 128 -8.08 12.43 10.51
N MET A 129 -7.18 12.01 9.60
CA MET A 129 -6.77 12.83 8.46
C MET A 129 -7.97 13.19 7.55
N GLU A 130 -8.85 12.24 7.28
CA GLU A 130 -10.07 12.48 6.50
C GLU A 130 -10.99 13.51 7.16
N LEU A 131 -11.22 13.41 8.48
CA LEU A 131 -12.03 14.37 9.24
C LEU A 131 -11.41 15.78 9.22
N ASN A 132 -10.09 15.87 9.37
CA ASN A 132 -9.38 17.15 9.30
C ASN A 132 -9.49 17.78 7.90
N LEU A 133 -9.40 16.97 6.84
CA LEU A 133 -9.60 17.44 5.47
C LEU A 133 -11.05 17.88 5.20
N GLU A 134 -12.04 17.16 5.74
CA GLU A 134 -13.45 17.53 5.67
C GLU A 134 -13.71 18.88 6.38
N LEU A 135 -13.13 19.07 7.57
CA LEU A 135 -13.21 20.33 8.31
C LEU A 135 -12.59 21.49 7.53
N LEU A 136 -11.39 21.30 6.98
CA LEU A 136 -10.72 22.33 6.16
C LEU A 136 -11.56 22.72 4.95
N ARG A 137 -12.15 21.76 4.24
CA ARG A 137 -13.06 22.03 3.11
C ARG A 137 -14.30 22.81 3.57
N GLN A 138 -14.87 22.45 4.71
CA GLN A 138 -16.03 23.14 5.25
C GLN A 138 -15.71 24.58 5.63
N MET A 139 -14.54 24.83 6.23
CA MET A 139 -14.07 26.18 6.56
C MET A 139 -13.85 27.04 5.30
N GLN A 140 -13.21 26.48 4.27
CA GLN A 140 -13.00 27.17 2.99
C GLN A 140 -14.32 27.53 2.30
N GLU A 141 -15.27 26.59 2.27
CA GLU A 141 -16.59 26.85 1.68
C GLU A 141 -17.40 27.87 2.49
N GLN A 142 -17.30 27.84 3.82
CA GLN A 142 -17.91 28.88 4.67
C GLN A 142 -17.28 30.25 4.43
N GLN A 143 -15.96 30.35 4.28
CA GLN A 143 -15.28 31.61 3.96
C GLN A 143 -15.71 32.14 2.58
N ARG A 144 -15.85 31.24 1.59
CA ARG A 144 -16.35 31.56 0.24
C ARG A 144 -17.81 32.00 0.25
N GLN A 145 -18.67 31.35 1.04
CA GLN A 145 -20.10 31.68 1.16
C GLN A 145 -20.35 32.92 2.02
N ALA A 146 -19.51 33.19 3.02
CA ALA A 146 -19.60 34.38 3.86
C ALA A 146 -19.20 35.67 3.13
N GLY A 147 -18.71 35.59 1.88
CA GLY A 147 -18.32 36.77 1.12
C GLY A 147 -17.26 37.59 1.83
N VAL A 148 -16.44 36.96 2.67
CA VAL A 148 -15.27 37.60 3.26
C VAL A 148 -14.21 37.61 2.18
N ASP A 149 -14.37 38.59 1.29
CA ASP A 149 -13.23 39.37 0.84
C ASP A 149 -12.51 39.83 2.11
N THR A 150 -11.49 39.09 2.55
CA THR A 150 -10.42 39.71 3.31
C THR A 150 -9.63 40.56 2.32
N GLY A 151 -10.28 41.61 1.80
CA GLY A 151 -9.66 42.90 1.67
C GLY A 151 -9.19 43.25 3.07
N ALA A 152 -7.98 42.84 3.40
CA ALA A 152 -7.22 43.46 4.46
C ALA A 152 -6.87 44.86 3.98
N ASP A 153 -7.87 45.74 3.99
CA ASP A 153 -7.68 47.17 4.24
C ASP A 153 -7.19 47.29 5.69
N THR A 154 -5.91 46.99 5.91
CA THR A 154 -5.15 47.82 6.82
C THR A 154 -4.98 49.14 6.08
N SER A 155 -5.76 50.13 6.48
CA SER A 155 -5.66 51.48 5.97
C SER A 155 -4.23 52.01 6.19
N ILE A 156 -3.40 51.87 5.17
CA ILE A 156 -2.26 52.73 4.88
C ILE A 156 -2.37 53.10 3.41
N GLU A 157 -3.05 54.22 3.20
CA GLU A 157 -2.68 55.27 2.26
C GLU A 157 -2.07 54.85 0.91
N SER A 158 -2.89 54.97 -0.15
CA SER A 158 -2.50 55.33 -1.53
C SER A 158 -1.28 54.64 -2.17
N GLY A 159 -1.50 53.69 -3.08
CA GLY A 159 -0.41 53.18 -3.94
C GLY A 159 -0.80 52.10 -4.95
N HIS A 160 -1.64 52.44 -5.93
CA HIS A 160 -2.22 51.51 -6.91
C HIS A 160 -1.22 51.03 -8.01
N GLY A 161 -0.15 50.30 -7.68
CA GLY A 161 0.77 49.85 -8.74
C GLY A 161 1.90 48.86 -8.44
N GLU A 162 2.00 48.30 -7.23
CA GLU A 162 3.16 47.46 -6.86
C GLU A 162 2.81 46.04 -6.37
N GLU A 163 1.53 45.64 -6.33
CA GLU A 163 1.09 44.37 -5.71
C GLU A 163 1.32 43.10 -6.58
N GLU A 164 1.28 43.22 -7.91
CA GLU A 164 1.54 42.07 -8.81
C GLU A 164 2.99 41.56 -8.75
N ASP A 165 3.95 42.39 -8.30
CA ASP A 165 5.36 42.00 -8.21
C ASP A 165 5.67 41.23 -6.92
N TYR A 166 4.91 41.47 -5.84
CA TYR A 166 5.10 40.76 -4.57
C TYR A 166 4.59 39.32 -4.62
N GLU A 167 3.41 39.06 -5.18
CA GLU A 167 2.89 37.70 -5.33
C GLU A 167 3.79 36.86 -6.24
N ALA A 168 4.26 37.44 -7.34
CA ALA A 168 5.21 36.79 -8.24
C ALA A 168 6.57 36.54 -7.57
N GLN A 169 7.00 37.43 -6.67
CA GLN A 169 8.23 37.25 -5.91
C GLN A 169 8.09 36.18 -4.82
N GLU A 170 6.97 36.15 -4.10
CA GLU A 170 6.68 35.12 -3.11
C GLU A 170 6.61 33.72 -3.76
N GLN A 171 5.99 33.62 -4.94
CA GLN A 171 5.96 32.37 -5.72
C GLN A 171 7.36 31.91 -6.15
N ARG A 172 8.24 32.85 -6.54
CA ARG A 172 9.64 32.54 -6.88
C ARG A 172 10.42 32.06 -5.66
N GLU A 173 10.22 32.69 -4.50
CA GLU A 173 10.87 32.32 -3.25
C GLU A 173 10.40 30.93 -2.75
N LEU A 174 9.11 30.63 -2.87
CA LEU A 174 8.53 29.32 -2.57
C LEU A 174 9.07 28.22 -3.50
N GLU A 175 9.17 28.50 -4.80
CA GLU A 175 9.70 27.56 -5.78
C GLU A 175 11.20 27.31 -5.57
N GLU A 176 11.98 28.34 -5.22
CA GLU A 176 13.39 28.20 -4.86
C GLU A 176 13.58 27.38 -3.58
N ALA A 177 12.74 27.60 -2.56
CA ALA A 177 12.76 26.83 -1.31
C ALA A 177 12.42 25.35 -1.55
N LEU A 178 11.40 25.06 -2.37
CA LEU A 178 11.06 23.68 -2.77
C LEU A 178 12.18 23.04 -3.60
N ARG A 179 12.85 23.79 -4.46
CA ARG A 179 14.00 23.31 -5.24
C ARG A 179 15.19 23.01 -4.33
N LEU A 180 15.49 23.89 -3.38
CA LEU A 180 16.58 23.68 -2.42
C LEU A 180 16.29 22.48 -1.52
N SER A 181 15.06 22.36 -1.01
CA SER A 181 14.62 21.20 -0.23
C SER A 181 14.73 19.88 -1.02
N ARG A 182 14.48 19.91 -2.34
CA ARG A 182 14.63 18.74 -3.22
C ARG A 182 16.09 18.37 -3.44
N MET A 183 16.96 19.36 -3.68
CA MET A 183 18.40 19.13 -3.85
C MET A 183 19.08 18.69 -2.55
N THR A 184 18.63 19.18 -1.38
CA THR A 184 19.13 18.72 -0.08
C THR A 184 18.62 17.32 0.22
N PHE A 185 17.36 17.00 -0.08
CA PHE A 185 16.80 15.66 0.11
C PHE A 185 17.46 14.62 -0.80
N GLU A 186 17.72 14.96 -2.07
CA GLU A 186 18.49 14.11 -2.99
C GLU A 186 19.97 14.00 -2.57
N GLY A 187 20.58 15.08 -2.09
CA GLY A 187 21.95 15.09 -1.58
C GLY A 187 22.14 14.33 -0.26
N GLU A 188 21.15 14.35 0.63
CA GLU A 188 21.11 13.55 1.86
C GLU A 188 20.79 12.09 1.56
N SER A 189 19.90 11.80 0.61
CA SER A 189 19.61 10.44 0.14
C SER A 189 20.85 9.76 -0.47
N LEU A 190 21.65 10.49 -1.26
CA LEU A 190 22.93 10.02 -1.80
C LEU A 190 24.02 9.88 -0.72
N ARG A 191 24.02 10.73 0.31
CA ARG A 191 24.96 10.62 1.45
C ARG A 191 24.60 9.50 2.42
N SER A 192 23.31 9.19 2.59
CA SER A 192 22.82 8.08 3.42
C SER A 192 22.96 6.72 2.72
N ARG A 193 23.05 6.68 1.38
CA ARG A 193 23.32 5.45 0.61
C ARG A 193 24.81 5.14 0.42
N ALA A 194 25.71 6.11 0.62
CA ALA A 194 27.17 5.92 0.57
C ALA A 194 27.75 5.42 1.92
N GLY A 195 27.12 4.41 2.53
CA GLY A 195 27.76 3.59 3.57
C GLY A 195 28.75 2.62 2.94
N PRO A 196 29.82 2.18 3.64
CA PRO A 196 30.84 1.32 3.06
C PRO A 196 30.29 -0.11 2.94
N GLY A 197 29.61 -0.41 1.83
CA GLY A 197 28.88 -1.67 1.71
C GLY A 197 28.57 -2.18 0.31
N ASP A 198 28.25 -1.33 -0.67
CA ASP A 198 27.58 -1.83 -1.89
C ASP A 198 28.24 -1.26 -3.16
N GLU A 199 29.28 -1.95 -3.66
CA GLU A 199 29.91 -1.69 -4.96
C GLU A 199 29.21 -2.43 -6.13
N GLU A 200 28.07 -3.12 -5.87
CA GLU A 200 27.39 -3.94 -6.89
C GLU A 200 26.06 -3.33 -7.41
N GLU A 201 25.46 -2.35 -6.73
CA GLU A 201 24.18 -1.72 -7.19
C GLU A 201 24.37 -0.52 -8.14
N ASP A 202 25.57 0.06 -8.24
CA ASP A 202 25.83 1.25 -9.07
C ASP A 202 25.93 0.90 -10.58
N ASP A 203 26.24 -0.37 -10.91
CA ASP A 203 26.36 -0.85 -12.28
C ASP A 203 24.99 -1.06 -12.96
N GLU A 204 23.97 -1.52 -12.24
CA GLU A 204 22.65 -1.78 -12.81
C GLU A 204 21.87 -0.50 -13.10
N GLU A 205 21.98 0.51 -12.23
CA GLU A 205 21.33 1.81 -12.42
C GLU A 205 21.99 2.61 -13.55
N ALA A 206 23.32 2.50 -13.69
CA ALA A 206 24.06 3.07 -14.82
C ALA A 206 23.65 2.39 -16.15
N GLN A 207 23.51 1.07 -16.16
CA GLN A 207 23.06 0.32 -17.34
C GLN A 207 21.61 0.66 -17.73
N LEU A 208 20.71 0.87 -16.75
CA LEU A 208 19.33 1.29 -17.00
C LEU A 208 19.27 2.71 -17.60
N LYS A 209 20.07 3.65 -17.06
CA LYS A 209 20.14 5.03 -17.57
C LYS A 209 20.72 5.07 -19.00
N GLU A 210 21.76 4.27 -19.28
CA GLU A 210 22.35 4.13 -20.61
C GLU A 210 21.32 3.54 -21.61
N ALA A 211 20.55 2.52 -21.21
CA ALA A 211 19.51 1.90 -22.02
C ALA A 211 18.35 2.85 -22.36
N ILE A 212 17.92 3.68 -21.41
CA ILE A 212 16.89 4.71 -21.63
C ILE A 212 17.40 5.81 -22.57
N ARG A 213 18.67 6.21 -22.42
CA ARG A 213 19.32 7.17 -23.31
C ARG A 213 19.42 6.64 -24.74
N LEU A 214 19.81 5.37 -24.90
CA LEU A 214 19.87 4.67 -26.19
C LEU A 214 18.49 4.54 -26.85
N SER A 215 17.45 4.24 -26.07
CA SER A 215 16.06 4.16 -26.57
C SER A 215 15.53 5.53 -27.03
N THR A 216 15.89 6.60 -26.31
CA THR A 216 15.51 7.98 -26.65
C THR A 216 16.23 8.48 -27.91
N LEU A 217 17.52 8.15 -28.06
CA LEU A 217 18.30 8.46 -29.26
C LEU A 217 17.82 7.68 -30.48
N ALA A 218 17.44 6.41 -30.30
CA ALA A 218 16.87 5.59 -31.37
C ALA A 218 15.50 6.09 -31.85
N ALA A 219 14.70 6.68 -30.95
CA ALA A 219 13.41 7.29 -31.28
C ALA A 219 13.52 8.63 -32.03
N GLN A 220 14.69 9.31 -31.98
CA GLN A 220 14.91 10.62 -32.62
C GLN A 220 15.71 10.54 -33.93
N GLY A 221 16.20 9.37 -34.34
CA GLY A 221 17.02 9.15 -35.55
C GLY A 221 16.25 9.09 -36.88
N GLY A 222 15.20 9.91 -37.04
CA GLY A 222 14.30 9.90 -38.17
C GLY A 222 14.23 11.19 -38.99
N SER A 223 15.21 12.10 -38.92
CA SER A 223 15.43 13.16 -39.93
C SER A 223 16.62 14.07 -39.56
N ASP A 224 17.43 14.36 -40.58
CA ASP A 224 18.28 15.54 -40.74
C ASP A 224 19.66 15.59 -40.04
N ASP A 225 20.65 15.05 -40.77
CA ASP A 225 21.82 15.77 -41.32
C ASP A 225 22.38 16.97 -40.51
N LEU A 226 23.61 16.82 -39.97
CA LEU A 226 24.82 17.48 -40.48
C LEU A 226 26.02 17.39 -39.49
N SER A 227 27.16 16.98 -40.05
CA SER A 227 28.56 17.29 -39.63
C SER A 227 29.08 16.79 -38.26
N SER A 228 29.89 15.71 -38.27
CA SER A 228 31.37 15.75 -38.34
C SER A 228 32.04 14.56 -37.63
N GLU A 229 32.95 13.89 -38.37
CA GLU A 229 34.11 13.11 -37.92
C GLU A 229 33.94 11.70 -37.29
N ALA A 230 33.92 10.69 -38.19
CA ALA A 230 34.86 9.56 -38.38
C ALA A 230 35.59 8.82 -37.20
N PRO A 231 35.97 7.54 -37.41
CA PRO A 231 35.93 6.45 -36.40
C PRO A 231 37.27 5.69 -36.16
N ALA A 232 37.36 4.87 -35.11
CA ALA A 232 38.16 3.63 -35.02
C ALA A 232 37.93 2.94 -33.66
N ASP A 233 38.20 1.64 -33.55
CA ASP A 233 38.32 0.84 -32.30
C ASP A 233 37.09 0.07 -31.77
N ARG A 234 36.43 -0.72 -32.63
CA ARG A 234 35.47 -1.76 -32.18
C ARG A 234 35.86 -3.21 -32.47
N GLU A 235 37.03 -3.48 -33.05
CA GLU A 235 37.49 -4.86 -33.32
C GLU A 235 38.37 -5.48 -32.20
N SER A 236 38.63 -4.78 -31.09
CA SER A 236 39.54 -5.28 -30.04
C SER A 236 38.85 -6.00 -28.87
N GLU A 237 37.57 -5.76 -28.58
CA GLU A 237 36.91 -6.33 -27.40
C GLU A 237 36.42 -7.77 -27.62
N GLU A 238 35.93 -8.08 -28.82
CA GLU A 238 35.39 -9.39 -29.15
C GLU A 238 36.50 -10.47 -29.17
N ALA A 239 37.73 -10.08 -29.52
CA ALA A 239 38.89 -10.97 -29.50
C ALA A 239 39.39 -11.27 -28.07
N MET A 240 39.32 -10.30 -27.15
CA MET A 240 39.77 -10.49 -25.76
C MET A 240 38.81 -11.38 -24.96
N LEU A 241 37.50 -11.26 -25.18
CA LEU A 241 36.49 -12.09 -24.51
C LEU A 241 36.55 -13.56 -24.96
N ALA A 242 36.80 -13.81 -26.25
CA ALA A 242 36.92 -15.17 -26.78
C ALA A 242 38.16 -15.91 -26.24
N GLN A 243 39.25 -15.18 -25.99
CA GLN A 243 40.49 -15.77 -25.46
C GLN A 243 40.35 -16.12 -23.96
N ALA A 244 39.68 -15.28 -23.17
CA ALA A 244 39.45 -15.53 -21.75
C ALA A 244 38.55 -16.76 -21.49
N MET A 245 37.54 -16.99 -22.34
CA MET A 245 36.64 -18.15 -22.19
C MET A 245 37.33 -19.48 -22.52
N ALA A 246 38.26 -19.50 -23.49
CA ALA A 246 38.96 -20.72 -23.90
C ALA A 246 39.97 -21.22 -22.85
N GLU A 247 40.49 -20.33 -22.01
CA GLU A 247 41.51 -20.66 -21.01
C GLU A 247 40.91 -21.26 -19.73
N SER A 248 39.67 -20.90 -19.40
CA SER A 248 38.94 -21.43 -18.23
C SER A 248 38.54 -22.92 -18.37
N LEU A 249 38.36 -23.41 -19.60
CA LEU A 249 37.95 -24.79 -19.88
C LEU A 249 39.05 -25.85 -19.74
N LYS A 250 40.32 -25.45 -19.53
CA LYS A 250 41.46 -26.39 -19.37
C LYS A 250 41.74 -26.83 -17.93
N SER A 251 41.04 -26.29 -16.93
CA SER A 251 41.43 -26.43 -15.51
C SER A 251 40.56 -27.37 -14.65
N ALA A 252 39.57 -28.08 -15.18
CA ALA A 252 38.69 -28.92 -14.35
C ALA A 252 39.27 -30.33 -14.10
N PRO A 253 39.51 -30.76 -12.84
CA PRO A 253 39.94 -32.12 -12.50
C PRO A 253 38.78 -33.14 -12.59
N PRO A 254 39.07 -34.43 -12.86
CA PRO A 254 38.05 -35.47 -13.06
C PRO A 254 37.39 -35.96 -11.75
N PRO A 255 36.13 -36.44 -11.80
CA PRO A 255 35.44 -37.00 -10.64
C PRO A 255 35.80 -38.46 -10.32
N ASP A 256 35.88 -38.80 -9.03
CA ASP A 256 36.18 -40.15 -8.50
C ASP A 256 35.04 -41.18 -8.73
N PRO A 257 35.36 -42.48 -8.88
CA PRO A 257 34.37 -43.51 -9.21
C PRO A 257 33.63 -44.08 -7.99
N VAL A 258 32.30 -44.16 -8.12
CA VAL A 258 31.36 -44.87 -7.22
C VAL A 258 31.57 -46.38 -7.32
N SER A 259 31.82 -47.07 -6.20
CA SER A 259 31.81 -48.53 -6.11
C SER A 259 30.40 -49.04 -5.79
N THR A 260 29.89 -49.86 -6.71
CA THR A 260 28.67 -50.67 -6.59
C THR A 260 29.03 -52.09 -6.15
N GLU A 261 28.32 -52.66 -5.18
CA GLU A 261 28.35 -54.11 -4.90
C GLU A 261 26.91 -54.63 -4.68
N PRO A 262 26.48 -55.69 -5.40
CA PRO A 262 25.25 -56.44 -5.12
C PRO A 262 25.52 -57.95 -4.94
N PRO A 263 24.50 -58.80 -4.74
CA PRO A 263 23.28 -58.66 -3.93
C PRO A 263 23.35 -59.45 -2.59
#